data_AF-I1BQJ7-F1
#
_entry.id   AF-I1BQJ7-F1
#
_cell.length_a   1.000
_cell.length_b   1.000
_cell.length_c   1.000
_cell.angle_alpha   90.00
_cell.angle_beta   90.00
_cell.angle_gamma   90.00
#
_symmetry.space_group_name_H-M   'P 1'
#
loop_
_entity.id
_entity.type
_entity.pdbx_description
1 polymer ?
#
loop_
_entity_poly.entity_id
_entity_poly.type
_entity_poly.pdbx_seq_one_letter_code
_entity_poly.pdbx_strand_id
1 'polypeptide(L)'
;MSNATDIDLAGISEDTSIGVELKLDGNNMTDNAYVQCAVLYTTPTGERRLRVHNLKLGVAKTVASLFKGADLDASICLLTKQFVAMSAKKSLGDLSKELDELCVKVLLSYRKYVTPQASPAQLVLPETVKTLPLLLSSFKKSLVLRKDSSVNPDIRVYNMRRMKSASVKGTMRWLYPQMIKIHEWLAQEDKSRLPLERLSYDRLDPLGIYWIGKTKG
;
A
#
# COMPACT_ATOMS: atom_id res chain seq x y z
N MET A 1 -16.36 20.47 17.36
CA MET A 1 -16.85 19.25 18.04
C MET A 1 -16.26 18.07 17.30
N SER A 2 -15.44 17.24 17.95
CA SER A 2 -14.88 16.03 17.32
C SER A 2 -15.91 14.91 17.46
N ASN A 3 -16.55 14.51 16.36
CA ASN A 3 -17.34 13.28 16.33
C ASN A 3 -16.53 12.13 15.70
N ALA A 4 -16.93 10.90 15.97
CA ALA A 4 -16.20 9.71 15.51
C ALA A 4 -16.57 9.28 14.08
N THR A 5 -17.48 10.00 13.43
CA THR A 5 -18.13 9.57 12.18
C THR A 5 -17.86 10.50 11.00
N ASP A 6 -17.75 11.80 11.25
CA ASP A 6 -17.62 12.79 10.18
C ASP A 6 -16.16 13.22 10.04
N ILE A 7 -15.71 13.31 8.79
CA ILE A 7 -14.36 13.75 8.45
C ILE A 7 -14.49 15.10 7.74
N ASP A 8 -14.11 16.16 8.44
CA ASP A 8 -14.13 17.51 7.90
C ASP A 8 -12.85 17.77 7.09
N LEU A 9 -13.03 18.16 5.82
CA LEU A 9 -11.96 18.53 4.91
C LEU A 9 -12.24 19.91 4.33
N ALA A 10 -11.29 20.84 4.50
CA ALA A 10 -11.39 22.17 3.91
C ALA A 10 -11.37 22.15 2.37
N GLY A 11 -10.70 21.15 1.79
CA GLY A 11 -10.64 20.93 0.35
C GLY A 11 -10.28 19.49 0.04
N ILE A 12 -10.77 19.00 -1.09
CA ILE A 12 -10.47 17.68 -1.62
C ILE A 12 -10.16 17.80 -3.11
N SER A 13 -9.12 17.11 -3.55
CA SER A 13 -8.74 17.03 -4.97
C SER A 13 -8.80 15.59 -5.46
N GLU A 14 -8.65 15.40 -6.77
CA GLU A 14 -8.53 14.08 -7.40
C GLU A 14 -7.33 13.26 -6.89
N ASP A 15 -6.27 13.94 -6.44
CA ASP A 15 -5.07 13.31 -5.87
C ASP A 15 -5.21 12.94 -4.39
N THR A 16 -6.30 13.34 -3.74
CA THR A 16 -6.50 13.12 -2.31
C THR A 16 -7.04 11.72 -2.07
N SER A 17 -6.30 10.89 -1.33
CA SER A 17 -6.75 9.55 -0.92
C SER A 17 -6.87 9.42 0.59
N ILE A 18 -8.02 8.94 1.05
CA ILE A 18 -8.32 8.67 2.47
C ILE A 18 -8.33 7.16 2.69
N GLY A 19 -7.64 6.68 3.72
CA GLY A 19 -7.69 5.30 4.16
C GLY A 19 -8.60 5.17 5.37
N VAL A 20 -9.55 4.24 5.34
CA VAL A 20 -10.48 3.97 6.45
C VAL A 20 -10.29 2.53 6.89
N GLU A 21 -10.00 2.33 8.17
CA GLU A 21 -9.98 1.01 8.79
C GLU A 21 -11.36 0.68 9.33
N LEU A 22 -11.91 -0.45 8.91
CA LEU A 22 -13.20 -0.95 9.38
C LEU A 22 -12.96 -2.09 10.36
N LYS A 23 -13.70 -2.07 11.47
CA LYS A 23 -13.76 -3.17 12.43
C LYS A 23 -15.14 -3.80 12.33
N LEU A 24 -15.17 -5.13 12.37
CA LEU A 24 -16.42 -5.87 12.43
C LEU A 24 -17.00 -5.74 13.84
N ASP A 25 -18.26 -5.34 13.92
CA ASP A 25 -19.03 -5.34 15.15
C ASP A 25 -20.03 -6.51 15.13
N GLY A 26 -19.87 -7.46 16.06
CA GLY A 26 -20.64 -8.70 16.13
C GLY A 26 -20.21 -9.80 15.14
N ASN A 27 -20.87 -10.96 15.26
CA ASN A 27 -20.54 -12.19 14.52
C ASN A 27 -21.55 -12.57 13.42
N ASN A 28 -22.61 -11.78 13.23
CA ASN A 28 -23.73 -12.11 12.34
C ASN A 28 -23.66 -11.36 11.01
N MET A 29 -22.54 -11.49 10.30
CA MET A 29 -22.43 -10.94 8.96
C MET A 29 -23.21 -11.82 7.97
N THR A 30 -24.06 -11.20 7.15
CA THR A 30 -24.70 -11.88 6.01
C THR A 30 -23.66 -12.26 4.96
N ASP A 31 -24.04 -12.97 3.89
CA ASP A 31 -23.11 -13.32 2.81
C ASP A 31 -22.43 -12.11 2.13
N ASN A 32 -22.98 -10.90 2.31
CA ASN A 32 -22.43 -9.66 1.78
C ASN A 32 -22.29 -8.57 2.85
N ALA A 33 -21.24 -7.78 2.73
CA ALA A 33 -21.04 -6.53 3.44
C ALA A 33 -21.20 -5.36 2.46
N TYR A 34 -21.72 -4.23 2.93
CA TYR A 34 -21.92 -3.03 2.13
C TYR A 34 -21.21 -1.86 2.77
N VAL A 35 -20.51 -1.08 1.95
CA VAL A 35 -19.84 0.15 2.38
C VAL A 35 -20.37 1.28 1.49
N GLN A 36 -20.85 2.34 2.14
CA GLN A 36 -21.24 3.57 1.47
C GLN A 36 -20.34 4.71 1.95
N CYS A 37 -19.72 5.40 1.00
CA CYS A 37 -19.00 6.64 1.25
C CYS A 37 -19.81 7.80 0.66
N ALA A 38 -20.19 8.77 1.49
CA ALA A 38 -20.90 9.96 1.07
C ALA A 38 -20.01 11.19 1.35
N VAL A 39 -19.77 11.98 0.32
CA VAL A 39 -18.96 13.21 0.39
C VAL A 39 -19.87 14.39 0.04
N LEU A 40 -20.17 15.20 1.05
CA LEU A 40 -20.91 16.44 0.88
C LEU A 40 -19.91 17.60 0.71
N TYR A 41 -19.98 18.31 -0.42
CA TYR A 41 -19.02 19.37 -0.75
C TYR A 41 -19.69 20.53 -1.49
N THR A 42 -18.97 21.64 -1.57
CA THR A 42 -19.36 22.81 -2.36
C THR A 42 -18.44 22.91 -3.57
N THR A 43 -19.00 23.03 -4.77
CA THR A 43 -18.22 23.18 -6.01
C THR A 43 -17.57 24.56 -6.10
N PRO A 44 -16.56 24.75 -6.97
CA PRO A 44 -16.03 26.09 -7.28
C PRO A 44 -17.09 27.05 -7.85
N THR A 45 -18.18 26.54 -8.42
CA THR A 45 -19.33 27.32 -8.91
C THR A 45 -20.34 27.68 -7.82
N GLY A 46 -20.09 27.31 -6.55
CA GLY A 46 -20.95 27.62 -5.41
C GLY A 46 -22.10 26.64 -5.17
N GLU A 47 -22.14 25.51 -5.87
CA GLU A 47 -23.22 24.52 -5.72
C GLU A 47 -22.91 23.52 -4.61
N ARG A 48 -23.89 23.25 -3.75
CA ARG A 48 -23.81 22.16 -2.77
C ARG A 48 -24.16 20.83 -3.44
N ARG A 49 -23.22 19.89 -3.46
CA ARG A 49 -23.38 18.58 -4.10
C ARG A 49 -23.03 17.45 -3.14
N LEU A 50 -23.67 16.30 -3.34
CA LEU A 50 -23.36 15.05 -2.64
C LEU A 50 -22.82 14.03 -3.65
N ARG A 51 -21.63 13.48 -3.40
CA ARG A 51 -21.07 12.35 -4.15
C ARG A 51 -21.19 11.10 -3.30
N VAL A 52 -21.75 10.02 -3.87
CA VAL A 52 -21.94 8.75 -3.17
C VAL A 52 -21.25 7.63 -3.92
N HIS A 53 -20.46 6.83 -3.20
CA HIS A 53 -19.87 5.59 -3.67
C HIS A 53 -20.43 4.42 -2.88
N ASN A 54 -20.94 3.42 -3.58
CA ASN A 54 -21.47 2.19 -2.98
C ASN A 54 -20.58 1.01 -3.38
N LEU A 55 -20.16 0.22 -2.40
CA LEU A 55 -19.35 -0.97 -2.60
C LEU A 55 -20.01 -2.16 -1.90
N LYS A 56 -20.17 -3.25 -2.64
CA LYS A 56 -20.62 -4.55 -2.14
C LYS A 56 -19.41 -5.48 -2.07
N LEU A 57 -19.20 -6.11 -0.92
CA LEU A 57 -18.12 -7.05 -0.65
C LEU A 57 -18.71 -8.41 -0.25
N GLY A 58 -18.14 -9.49 -0.77
CA GLY A 58 -18.49 -10.84 -0.30
C GLY A 58 -17.85 -11.13 1.05
N VAL A 59 -18.58 -11.77 1.97
CA VAL A 59 -18.04 -12.15 3.28
C VAL A 59 -17.38 -13.53 3.19
N ALA A 60 -16.08 -13.58 3.46
CA ALA A 60 -15.30 -14.81 3.45
C ALA A 60 -15.69 -15.70 4.65
N LYS A 61 -16.08 -16.95 4.37
CA LYS A 61 -16.42 -17.95 5.41
C LYS A 61 -15.22 -18.77 5.88
N THR A 62 -14.11 -18.74 5.13
CA THR A 62 -12.88 -19.45 5.46
C THR A 62 -11.66 -18.54 5.29
N VAL A 63 -10.59 -18.82 6.05
CA VAL A 63 -9.31 -18.11 5.93
C VAL A 63 -8.72 -18.27 4.52
N ALA A 64 -8.88 -19.44 3.89
CA ALA A 64 -8.44 -19.65 2.52
C ALA A 64 -9.15 -18.72 1.52
N SER A 65 -10.47 -18.56 1.64
CA SER A 65 -11.22 -17.60 0.82
C SER A 65 -10.84 -16.14 1.09
N LEU A 66 -10.51 -15.80 2.35
CA LEU A 66 -10.03 -14.47 2.71
C LEU A 66 -8.71 -14.14 2.01
N PHE A 67 -7.72 -15.04 2.07
CA PHE A 67 -6.45 -14.83 1.37
C PHE A 67 -6.64 -14.75 -0.15
N LYS A 68 -7.53 -15.56 -0.75
CA LYS A 68 -7.83 -15.48 -2.19
C LYS A 68 -8.45 -14.15 -2.61
N GLY A 69 -9.26 -13.53 -1.74
CA GLY A 69 -9.90 -12.24 -2.00
C GLY A 69 -9.11 -11.01 -1.53
N ALA A 70 -7.89 -11.20 -1.00
CA ALA A 70 -7.11 -10.10 -0.44
C ALA A 70 -6.53 -9.19 -1.53
N ASP A 71 -6.80 -7.88 -1.41
CA ASP A 71 -6.12 -6.84 -2.19
C ASP A 71 -4.89 -6.35 -1.41
N LEU A 72 -3.71 -6.83 -1.83
CA LEU A 72 -2.45 -6.48 -1.19
C LEU A 72 -2.11 -5.00 -1.35
N ASP A 73 -2.36 -4.41 -2.51
CA ASP A 73 -1.96 -3.04 -2.82
C ASP A 73 -2.75 -2.06 -1.96
N ALA A 74 -4.08 -2.27 -1.85
CA ALA A 74 -4.93 -1.49 -0.96
C ALA A 74 -4.52 -1.66 0.51
N SER A 75 -4.21 -2.89 0.93
CA SER A 75 -3.75 -3.20 2.29
C SER A 75 -2.45 -2.48 2.64
N ILE A 76 -1.45 -2.51 1.75
CA ILE A 76 -0.18 -1.82 1.96
C ILE A 76 -0.36 -0.30 1.94
N CYS A 77 -1.23 0.22 1.08
CA CYS A 77 -1.57 1.65 1.09
C CYS A 77 -2.11 2.08 2.45
N LEU A 78 -3.08 1.34 3.02
CA LEU A 78 -3.62 1.64 4.34
C LEU A 78 -2.56 1.50 5.45
N LEU A 79 -1.79 0.40 5.43
CA LEU A 79 -0.73 0.14 6.41
C LEU A 79 0.31 1.26 6.43
N THR A 80 0.79 1.71 5.27
CA THR A 80 1.77 2.80 5.23
C THR A 80 1.22 4.09 5.86
N LYS A 81 -0.05 4.43 5.63
CA LYS A 81 -0.72 5.59 6.26
C LYS A 81 -0.81 5.44 7.78
N GLN A 82 -1.17 4.26 8.27
CA GLN A 82 -1.23 3.96 9.72
C GLN A 82 0.15 4.09 10.37
N PHE A 83 1.18 3.46 9.80
CA PHE A 83 2.54 3.52 10.34
C PHE A 83 3.13 4.93 10.34
N VAL A 84 2.82 5.76 9.32
CA VAL A 84 3.18 7.19 9.32
C VAL A 84 2.41 7.97 10.38
N ALA A 85 1.16 7.61 10.70
CA ALA A 85 0.45 8.23 11.81
C ALA A 85 1.07 7.85 13.16
N MET A 86 1.49 6.59 13.31
CA MET A 86 2.11 6.07 14.53
C MET A 86 3.53 6.60 14.77
N SER A 87 4.24 7.06 13.74
CA SER A 87 5.58 7.65 13.89
C SER A 87 5.62 8.95 14.69
N ALA A 88 4.47 9.56 14.94
CA ALA A 88 4.37 10.68 15.88
C ALA A 88 4.44 10.25 17.35
N LYS A 89 4.22 8.96 17.65
CA LYS A 89 4.11 8.42 19.02
C LYS A 89 5.10 7.31 19.34
N LYS A 90 5.63 6.62 18.32
CA LYS A 90 6.56 5.49 18.46
C LYS A 90 7.89 5.80 17.79
N SER A 91 8.97 5.19 18.29
CA SER A 91 10.27 5.29 17.64
C SER A 91 10.28 4.56 16.28
N LEU A 92 11.15 4.99 15.36
CA LEU A 92 11.36 4.28 14.09
C LEU A 92 11.88 2.85 14.31
N GLY A 93 12.57 2.62 15.44
CA GLY A 93 13.03 1.32 15.90
C GLY A 93 11.87 0.36 16.10
N ASP A 94 10.88 0.78 16.87
CA ASP A 94 9.72 -0.02 17.25
C ASP A 94 8.78 -0.24 16.06
N LEU A 95 8.52 0.80 15.26
CA LEU A 95 7.73 0.67 14.03
C LEU A 95 8.34 -0.35 13.06
N SER A 96 9.66 -0.35 12.94
CA SER A 96 10.36 -1.33 12.09
C SER A 96 10.19 -2.76 12.59
N LYS A 97 10.12 -2.99 13.91
CA LYS A 97 9.89 -4.33 14.49
C LYS A 97 8.43 -4.74 14.31
N GLU A 98 7.49 -3.83 14.57
CA GLU A 98 6.06 -4.07 14.41
C GLU A 98 5.68 -4.40 12.96
N LEU A 99 6.36 -3.82 11.96
CA LEU A 99 6.23 -4.24 10.55
C LEU A 99 6.68 -5.68 10.30
N ASP A 100 7.80 -6.08 10.90
CA ASP A 100 8.32 -7.45 10.76
C ASP A 100 7.38 -8.46 11.43
N GLU A 101 6.91 -8.15 12.63
CA GLU A 101 5.93 -8.95 13.36
C GLU A 101 4.61 -9.08 12.61
N LEU A 102 4.12 -7.99 12.00
CA LEU A 102 2.94 -8.02 11.15
C LEU A 102 3.12 -8.96 9.95
N CYS A 103 4.26 -8.85 9.25
CA CYS A 103 4.59 -9.71 8.12
C CYS A 103 4.60 -11.19 8.55
N VAL A 104 5.31 -11.50 9.63
CA VAL A 104 5.39 -12.86 10.19
C VAL A 104 3.99 -13.35 10.58
N LYS A 105 3.17 -12.52 11.23
CA LYS A 105 1.81 -12.89 11.66
C LYS A 105 0.91 -13.25 10.49
N VAL A 106 0.94 -12.47 9.40
CA VAL A 106 0.14 -12.75 8.19
C VAL A 106 0.56 -14.08 7.56
N LEU A 107 1.86 -14.28 7.35
CA LEU A 107 2.37 -15.50 6.71
C LEU A 107 2.21 -16.75 7.57
N LEU A 108 2.44 -16.61 8.88
CA LEU A 108 2.22 -17.68 9.85
C LEU A 108 0.75 -18.10 9.90
N SER A 109 -0.17 -17.13 9.83
CA SER A 109 -1.62 -17.41 9.80
C SER A 109 -1.99 -18.22 8.56
N TYR A 110 -1.43 -17.89 7.39
CA TYR A 110 -1.66 -18.69 6.18
C TYR A 110 -1.12 -20.12 6.32
N ARG A 111 0.13 -20.25 6.78
CA ARG A 111 0.74 -21.57 6.99
C ARG A 111 -0.08 -22.42 7.95
N LYS A 112 -0.54 -21.84 9.06
CA LYS A 112 -1.30 -22.54 10.11
C LYS A 112 -2.69 -22.97 9.64
N TYR A 113 -3.42 -22.11 8.95
CA TYR A 113 -4.85 -22.35 8.68
C TYR A 113 -5.16 -22.83 7.25
N VAL A 114 -4.23 -22.66 6.31
CA VAL A 114 -4.44 -23.05 4.90
C VAL A 114 -3.51 -24.17 4.46
N THR A 115 -2.26 -24.18 4.90
CA THR A 115 -1.26 -25.19 4.48
C THR A 115 -0.54 -25.87 5.66
N PRO A 116 -1.25 -26.52 6.59
CA PRO A 116 -0.66 -27.08 7.80
C PRO A 116 0.33 -28.24 7.52
N GLN A 117 0.17 -28.93 6.39
CA GLN A 117 1.00 -30.08 6.00
C GLN A 117 2.29 -29.69 5.26
N ALA A 118 2.53 -28.39 5.04
CA ALA A 118 3.72 -27.94 4.33
C ALA A 118 4.99 -28.24 5.14
N SER A 119 6.07 -28.63 4.45
CA SER A 119 7.36 -28.89 5.08
C SER A 119 7.85 -27.67 5.89
N PRO A 120 8.43 -27.86 7.10
CA PRO A 120 9.05 -26.77 7.87
C PRO A 120 10.18 -26.05 7.14
N ALA A 121 10.84 -26.71 6.18
CA ALA A 121 11.91 -26.12 5.37
C ALA A 121 11.40 -25.14 4.29
N GLN A 122 10.08 -25.05 4.08
CA GLN A 122 9.49 -24.23 3.03
C GLN A 122 8.74 -23.03 3.60
N LEU A 123 8.98 -21.86 3.03
CA LEU A 123 8.15 -20.67 3.24
C LEU A 123 7.03 -20.65 2.20
N VAL A 124 5.82 -21.04 2.61
CA VAL A 124 4.65 -21.07 1.72
C VAL A 124 3.91 -19.73 1.80
N LEU A 125 3.69 -19.11 0.63
CA LEU A 125 3.02 -17.82 0.50
C LEU A 125 1.71 -17.98 -0.29
N PRO A 126 0.65 -17.25 0.07
CA PRO A 126 -0.52 -17.10 -0.79
C PRO A 126 -0.16 -16.28 -2.03
N GLU A 127 -0.75 -16.62 -3.17
CA GLU A 127 -0.47 -15.93 -4.44
C GLU A 127 -0.76 -14.42 -4.40
N THR A 128 -1.86 -14.04 -3.74
CA THR A 128 -2.30 -12.64 -3.58
C THR A 128 -1.38 -11.77 -2.73
N VAL A 129 -0.63 -12.38 -1.79
CA VAL A 129 0.24 -11.65 -0.85
C VAL A 129 1.71 -12.05 -0.97
N LYS A 130 2.10 -12.72 -2.06
CA LYS A 130 3.49 -13.20 -2.27
C LYS A 130 4.53 -12.07 -2.26
N THR A 131 4.14 -10.87 -2.65
CA THR A 131 4.99 -9.67 -2.66
C THR A 131 4.92 -8.87 -1.36
N LEU A 132 4.16 -9.32 -0.34
CA LEU A 132 4.06 -8.65 0.96
C LEU A 132 5.44 -8.41 1.61
N PRO A 133 6.34 -9.42 1.73
CA PRO A 133 7.64 -9.19 2.35
C PRO A 133 8.49 -8.17 1.59
N LEU A 134 8.40 -8.19 0.26
CA LEU A 134 9.11 -7.25 -0.62
C LEU A 134 8.65 -5.81 -0.36
N LEU A 135 7.33 -5.57 -0.37
CA LEU A 135 6.77 -4.23 -0.20
C LEU A 135 7.01 -3.67 1.21
N LEU A 136 6.90 -4.50 2.25
CA LEU A 136 7.20 -4.09 3.62
C LEU A 136 8.70 -3.79 3.81
N SER A 137 9.59 -4.59 3.20
CA SER A 137 11.03 -4.31 3.19
C SER A 137 11.36 -2.99 2.49
N SER A 138 10.72 -2.73 1.34
CA SER A 138 10.84 -1.44 0.65
C SER A 138 10.37 -0.28 1.51
N PHE A 139 9.24 -0.42 2.22
CA PHE A 139 8.74 0.61 3.12
C PHE A 139 9.72 0.91 4.26
N LYS A 140 10.32 -0.11 4.88
CA LYS A 140 11.35 0.06 5.91
C LYS A 140 12.59 0.81 5.40
N LYS A 141 13.01 0.55 4.16
CA LYS A 141 14.19 1.17 3.52
C LYS A 141 13.93 2.60 3.02
N SER A 142 12.67 3.01 3.00
CA SER A 142 12.23 4.29 2.46
C SER A 142 12.63 5.48 3.34
N LEU A 143 12.62 6.69 2.79
CA LEU A 143 12.96 7.93 3.53
C LEU A 143 12.02 8.22 4.72
N VAL A 144 10.92 7.48 4.85
CA VAL A 144 9.97 7.62 5.95
C VAL A 144 10.42 6.85 7.18
N LEU A 145 10.82 5.58 7.02
CA LEU A 145 11.18 4.69 8.14
C LEU A 145 12.67 4.34 8.23
N ARG A 146 13.49 4.75 7.25
CA ARG A 146 14.94 4.55 7.29
C ARG A 146 15.51 5.18 8.58
N LYS A 147 16.32 4.41 9.30
CA LYS A 147 16.89 4.80 10.61
C LYS A 147 18.20 5.60 10.51
N ASP A 148 18.64 5.86 9.29
CA ASP A 148 19.89 6.57 9.01
C ASP A 148 19.80 8.04 9.45
N SER A 149 20.84 8.49 10.18
CA SER A 149 21.00 9.87 10.64
C SER A 149 21.28 10.86 9.50
N SER A 150 21.66 10.36 8.32
CA SER A 150 21.87 11.19 7.12
C SER A 150 20.58 11.80 6.55
N VAL A 151 19.40 11.28 6.95
CA VAL A 151 18.11 11.75 6.41
C VAL A 151 17.68 13.02 7.11
N ASN A 152 17.72 14.15 6.40
CA ASN A 152 17.20 15.43 6.87
C ASN A 152 15.73 15.29 7.36
N PRO A 153 15.40 15.78 8.57
CA PRO A 153 14.04 15.74 9.12
C PRO A 153 12.96 16.32 8.19
N ASP A 154 13.24 17.42 7.49
CA ASP A 154 12.29 18.07 6.58
C ASP A 154 11.94 17.16 5.39
N ILE A 155 12.96 16.49 4.84
CA ILE A 155 12.77 15.50 3.76
C ILE A 155 11.90 14.35 4.26
N ARG A 156 12.11 13.89 5.49
CA ARG A 156 11.31 12.81 6.09
C ARG A 156 9.86 13.24 6.26
N VAL A 157 9.60 14.40 6.86
CA VAL A 157 8.25 14.92 7.09
C VAL A 157 7.54 15.17 5.76
N TYR A 158 8.24 15.70 4.75
CA TYR A 158 7.71 15.85 3.40
C TYR A 158 7.24 14.50 2.82
N ASN A 159 8.07 13.46 2.89
CA ASN A 159 7.71 12.13 2.40
C ASN A 159 6.57 11.49 3.21
N MET A 160 6.53 11.69 4.53
CA MET A 160 5.43 11.27 5.39
C MET A 160 4.10 11.90 4.96
N ARG A 161 4.09 13.22 4.74
CA ARG A 161 2.89 13.94 4.27
C ARG A 161 2.44 13.44 2.91
N ARG A 162 3.37 13.27 1.97
CA ARG A 162 3.08 12.77 0.61
C ARG A 162 2.50 11.35 0.64
N MET A 163 3.00 10.47 1.49
CA MET A 163 2.50 9.10 1.60
C MET A 163 1.12 9.04 2.29
N LYS A 164 0.84 9.95 3.22
CA LYS A 164 -0.49 10.05 3.84
C LYS A 164 -1.60 10.38 2.84
N SER A 165 -1.33 11.23 1.84
CA SER A 165 -2.31 11.60 0.82
C SER A 165 -2.29 10.71 -0.43
N ALA A 166 -1.26 9.88 -0.63
CA ALA A 166 -1.09 9.08 -1.84
C ALA A 166 -2.23 8.07 -2.08
N SER A 167 -2.61 7.92 -3.34
CA SER A 167 -3.48 6.84 -3.83
C SER A 167 -2.79 5.49 -3.75
N VAL A 168 -3.56 4.39 -3.89
CA VAL A 168 -3.02 3.03 -3.90
C VAL A 168 -1.91 2.87 -4.95
N LYS A 169 -2.19 3.30 -6.19
CA LYS A 169 -1.23 3.31 -7.30
C LYS A 169 0.01 4.16 -6.98
N GLY A 170 -0.18 5.34 -6.39
CA GLY A 170 0.90 6.22 -5.99
C GLY A 170 1.81 5.59 -4.92
N THR A 171 1.21 4.94 -3.91
CA THR A 171 1.94 4.24 -2.85
C THR A 171 2.73 3.06 -3.42
N MET A 172 2.13 2.24 -4.29
CA MET A 172 2.84 1.10 -4.89
C MET A 172 4.04 1.55 -5.72
N ARG A 173 3.87 2.56 -6.58
CA ARG A 173 4.98 3.15 -7.35
C ARG A 173 6.06 3.77 -6.48
N TRP A 174 5.68 4.31 -5.32
CA TRP A 174 6.65 4.89 -4.40
C TRP A 174 7.48 3.82 -3.66
N LEU A 175 6.86 2.70 -3.30
CA LEU A 175 7.49 1.56 -2.62
C LEU A 175 8.31 0.70 -3.59
N TYR A 176 7.82 0.47 -4.80
CA TYR A 176 8.50 -0.30 -5.83
C TYR A 176 8.49 0.48 -7.17
N PRO A 177 9.45 1.39 -7.37
CA PRO A 177 9.60 2.13 -8.62
C PRO A 177 9.79 1.21 -9.84
N GLN A 178 9.49 1.73 -11.02
CA GLN A 178 9.75 1.01 -12.26
C GLN A 178 11.19 1.27 -12.71
N MET A 179 11.89 0.21 -13.07
CA MET A 179 13.17 0.30 -13.79
C MET A 179 12.93 -0.09 -15.24
N ILE A 180 13.10 0.87 -16.15
CA ILE A 180 12.93 0.69 -17.59
C ILE A 180 14.32 0.60 -18.21
N LYS A 181 14.55 -0.42 -19.03
CA LYS A 181 15.76 -0.55 -19.86
C LYS A 181 15.64 0.32 -21.10
N ILE A 182 16.13 1.56 -21.03
CA ILE A 182 16.02 2.52 -22.15
C ILE A 182 16.73 1.98 -23.39
N HIS A 183 17.91 1.38 -23.23
CA HIS A 183 18.68 0.82 -24.34
C HIS A 183 17.90 -0.27 -25.11
N GLU A 184 17.21 -1.18 -24.42
CA GLU A 184 16.32 -2.17 -25.04
C GLU A 184 15.10 -1.50 -25.68
N TRP A 185 14.48 -0.54 -24.99
CA TRP A 185 13.32 0.18 -25.51
C TRP A 185 13.64 0.95 -26.79
N LEU A 186 14.84 1.52 -26.91
CA LEU A 186 15.30 2.21 -28.12
C LEU A 186 15.55 1.24 -29.29
N ALA A 187 15.99 0.01 -29.01
CA ALA A 187 16.22 -1.02 -30.02
C ALA A 187 14.93 -1.72 -30.50
N GLN A 188 13.85 -1.70 -29.71
CA GLN A 188 12.57 -2.31 -30.09
C GLN A 188 11.83 -1.51 -31.18
N GLU A 189 11.21 -2.20 -32.14
CA GLU A 189 10.35 -1.56 -33.15
C GLU A 189 9.03 -1.06 -32.55
N ASP A 190 8.41 -1.88 -31.70
CA ASP A 190 7.19 -1.51 -30.98
C ASP A 190 7.51 -0.76 -29.68
N LYS A 191 7.27 0.57 -29.69
CA LYS A 191 7.50 1.44 -28.52
C LYS A 191 6.38 1.38 -27.48
N SER A 192 5.30 0.65 -27.72
CA SER A 192 4.14 0.59 -26.82
C SER A 192 4.44 -0.17 -25.52
N ARG A 193 5.38 -1.11 -25.55
CA ARG A 193 5.76 -1.94 -24.40
C ARG A 193 7.04 -1.42 -23.77
N LEU A 194 6.97 -1.14 -22.47
CA LEU A 194 8.15 -0.73 -21.70
C LEU A 194 8.89 -1.98 -21.21
N PRO A 195 10.19 -2.15 -21.51
CA PRO A 195 11.00 -3.24 -20.97
C PRO A 195 11.31 -2.99 -19.49
N LEU A 196 10.46 -3.53 -18.62
CA LEU A 196 10.58 -3.42 -17.17
C LEU A 196 11.52 -4.49 -16.62
N GLU A 197 12.35 -4.11 -15.66
CA GLU A 197 13.31 -5.00 -14.99
C GLU A 197 13.18 -4.89 -13.47
N ARG A 198 13.60 -5.94 -12.75
CA ARG A 198 13.57 -5.96 -11.28
C ARG A 198 14.60 -4.98 -10.70
N LEU A 199 14.21 -4.29 -9.63
CA LEU A 199 15.10 -3.38 -8.89
C LEU A 199 16.19 -4.15 -8.11
N SER A 200 17.27 -4.53 -8.79
CA SER A 200 18.50 -5.02 -8.19
C SER A 200 19.71 -4.48 -8.96
N TYR A 201 20.80 -4.21 -8.26
CA TYR A 201 22.08 -3.86 -8.88
C TYR A 201 22.56 -4.95 -9.84
N ASP A 202 22.33 -6.23 -9.51
CA ASP A 202 22.74 -7.37 -10.35
C ASP A 202 22.04 -7.43 -11.72
N ARG A 203 21.03 -6.59 -11.94
CA ARG A 203 20.30 -6.48 -13.21
C ARG A 203 20.78 -5.31 -14.07
N LEU A 204 21.74 -4.53 -13.57
CA LEU A 204 22.35 -3.42 -14.29
C LEU A 204 23.56 -3.91 -15.06
N ASP A 205 23.53 -3.69 -16.37
CA ASP A 205 24.68 -3.80 -17.25
C ASP A 205 25.46 -2.47 -17.20
N PRO A 206 26.78 -2.49 -16.97
CA PRO A 206 27.62 -1.29 -17.05
C PRO A 206 27.48 -0.48 -18.35
N LEU A 207 27.12 -1.13 -19.46
CA LEU A 207 26.91 -0.49 -20.76
C LEU A 207 25.44 -0.10 -21.01
N GLY A 208 24.53 -0.50 -20.12
CA GLY A 208 23.10 -0.27 -20.25
C GLY A 208 22.66 1.12 -19.79
N ILE A 209 21.64 1.67 -20.46
CA ILE A 209 20.96 2.90 -20.04
C ILE A 209 19.62 2.53 -19.40
N TYR A 210 19.38 3.03 -18.19
CA TYR A 210 18.19 2.70 -17.40
C TYR A 210 17.48 3.96 -16.91
N TRP A 211 16.15 3.92 -16.87
CA TRP A 211 15.34 4.93 -16.20
C TRP A 211 14.71 4.32 -14.95
N ILE A 212 15.06 4.86 -13.79
CA ILE A 212 14.45 4.46 -12.52
C ILE A 212 13.61 5.64 -12.04
N GLY A 213 12.30 5.48 -12.09
CA GLY A 213 11.40 6.59 -11.85
C GLY A 213 10.13 6.19 -11.11
N LYS A 214 9.68 7.13 -10.28
CA LYS A 214 8.32 7.15 -9.74
C LYS A 214 7.47 7.92 -10.74
N THR A 215 6.96 7.27 -11.80
CA THR A 215 6.05 7.90 -12.77
C THR A 215 4.91 8.58 -11.99
N LYS A 216 4.59 9.85 -12.30
CA LYS A 216 3.42 10.53 -11.73
C LYS A 216 2.20 9.63 -11.93
N GLY A 217 1.55 9.31 -10.81
CA GLY A 217 0.38 8.44 -10.74
C GLY A 217 -0.80 9.12 -11.37
#